data_AF-X1LN46-F1
#
_entry.id   AF-X1LN46-F1
#
_cell.length_a   1.000
_cell.length_b   1.000
_cell.length_c   1.000
_cell.angle_alpha   90.00
_cell.angle_beta   90.00
_cell.angle_gamma   90.00
#
_symmetry.space_group_name_H-M   'P 1'
#
loop_
_entity.id
_entity.type
_entity.pdbx_description
1 polymer ?
#
loop_
_entity_poly.entity_id
_entity_poly.type
_entity_poly.pdbx_seq_one_letter_code
_entity_poly.pdbx_strand_id
1 'polypeptide(L)'
;MDGFKGVASVFKEKVGFINFGFDITSHCDCEAKSKLPVVPDIGILASCDVIACDKASYDLVMEAPLYPGSELERKGLKAGQNKVEFIHSDVDTSRYWKLCEKTGLGNLQYELEIIS
;
A
#
# COMPACT_ATOMS: atom_id res chain seq x y z
N MET A 1 10.32 -7.15 9.95
CA MET A 1 11.17 -5.94 10.00
C MET A 1 12.63 -6.27 10.28
N ASP A 2 12.98 -7.17 11.20
CA ASP A 2 14.39 -7.47 11.50
C ASP A 2 15.16 -8.13 10.35
N GLY A 3 14.53 -9.06 9.62
CA GLY A 3 15.15 -9.64 8.41
C GLY A 3 15.45 -8.59 7.34
N PHE A 4 14.51 -7.66 7.12
CA PHE A 4 14.72 -6.52 6.22
C PHE A 4 15.88 -5.65 6.69
N LYS A 5 15.92 -5.26 7.98
CA LYS A 5 17.02 -4.48 8.57
C LYS A 5 18.38 -5.15 8.33
N GLY A 6 18.45 -6.46 8.54
CA GLY A 6 19.66 -7.24 8.30
C GLY A 6 20.17 -7.08 6.87
N VAL A 7 19.29 -7.28 5.87
CA VAL A 7 19.65 -7.14 4.45
C VAL A 7 20.00 -5.70 4.09
N ALA A 8 19.14 -4.73 4.43
CA ALA A 8 19.33 -3.33 4.09
C ALA A 8 20.66 -2.76 4.64
N SER A 9 21.06 -3.20 5.84
CA SER A 9 22.31 -2.76 6.48
C SER A 9 23.58 -3.11 5.68
N VAL A 10 23.53 -4.15 4.85
CA VAL A 10 24.65 -4.58 3.98
C VAL A 10 24.88 -3.58 2.85
N PHE A 11 23.81 -3.03 2.29
CA PHE A 11 23.84 -2.17 1.10
C PHE A 11 23.87 -0.67 1.43
N LYS A 12 23.55 -0.29 2.68
CA LYS A 12 23.55 1.10 3.18
C LYS A 12 22.68 2.00 2.28
N GLU A 13 23.26 3.03 1.67
CA GLU A 13 22.57 4.00 0.81
C GLU A 13 22.35 3.50 -0.63
N LYS A 14 22.89 2.33 -0.99
CA LYS A 14 22.74 1.75 -2.34
C LYS A 14 21.51 0.86 -2.43
N VAL A 15 20.38 1.37 -1.97
CA VAL A 15 19.09 0.65 -1.95
C VAL A 15 17.99 1.56 -2.48
N GLY A 16 17.13 1.00 -3.33
CA GLY A 16 15.90 1.63 -3.77
C GLY A 16 14.74 0.64 -3.69
N PHE A 17 13.54 1.16 -3.48
CA PHE A 17 12.31 0.41 -3.32
C PHE A 17 11.35 0.81 -4.44
N ILE A 18 10.65 -0.18 -5.00
CA ILE A 18 9.71 0.03 -6.08
C ILE A 18 8.44 -0.76 -5.75
N ASN A 19 7.30 -0.09 -5.74
CA ASN A 19 5.99 -0.71 -5.58
C ASN A 19 5.22 -0.64 -6.91
N PHE A 20 4.57 -1.75 -7.23
CA PHE A 20 3.75 -1.92 -8.43
C PHE A 20 2.29 -2.05 -7.99
N GLY A 21 1.53 -0.98 -8.13
CA GLY A 21 0.12 -0.93 -7.76
C GLY A 21 -0.78 -1.22 -8.96
N PHE A 22 -0.86 -2.48 -9.37
CA PHE A 22 -1.69 -2.94 -10.50
C PHE A 22 -2.63 -4.06 -10.05
N ASP A 23 -3.78 -4.17 -10.71
CA ASP A 23 -4.74 -5.26 -10.50
C ASP A 23 -5.10 -5.49 -9.01
N ILE A 24 -5.30 -4.39 -8.27
CA ILE A 24 -5.48 -4.44 -6.81
C ILE A 24 -6.84 -5.04 -6.49
N THR A 25 -6.90 -6.28 -6.04
CA THR A 25 -8.13 -6.99 -5.65
C THR A 25 -8.28 -7.09 -4.11
N SER A 26 -9.46 -7.49 -3.64
CA SER A 26 -9.72 -7.62 -2.20
C SER A 26 -9.11 -8.86 -1.55
N HIS A 27 -8.64 -9.82 -2.35
CA HIS A 27 -8.10 -11.07 -1.85
C HIS A 27 -6.81 -11.41 -2.59
N CYS A 28 -6.05 -12.34 -2.03
CA CYS A 28 -4.86 -12.87 -2.69
C CYS A 28 -5.23 -13.48 -4.05
N ASP A 29 -4.37 -13.26 -5.04
CA ASP A 29 -4.47 -13.86 -6.40
C ASP A 29 -4.43 -15.40 -6.38
N CYS A 30 -4.17 -16.00 -5.22
CA CYS A 30 -4.28 -17.42 -4.97
C CYS A 30 -5.73 -17.92 -4.82
N GLU A 31 -6.73 -17.04 -4.75
CA GLU A 31 -8.14 -17.45 -4.77
C GLU A 31 -8.57 -17.95 -6.16
N ALA A 32 -9.34 -19.04 -6.19
CA ALA A 32 -9.77 -19.71 -7.42
C ALA A 32 -10.67 -18.84 -8.35
N LYS A 33 -11.12 -17.68 -7.89
CA LYS A 33 -11.95 -16.75 -8.66
C LYS A 33 -11.27 -15.40 -8.71
N SER A 34 -10.81 -15.02 -9.90
CA SER A 34 -10.40 -13.64 -10.17
C SER A 34 -11.61 -12.73 -9.99
N LYS A 35 -11.51 -11.80 -9.04
CA LYS A 35 -12.50 -10.75 -8.85
C LYS A 35 -12.07 -9.51 -9.66
N LEU A 36 -13.03 -8.61 -9.89
CA LEU A 36 -12.68 -7.27 -10.38
C LEU A 36 -11.78 -6.57 -9.35
N PRO A 37 -10.84 -5.72 -9.78
CA PRO A 37 -10.09 -4.85 -8.89
C PRO A 37 -11.02 -4.04 -7.97
N VAL A 38 -10.53 -3.62 -6.81
CA VAL A 38 -11.26 -2.76 -5.87
C VAL A 38 -11.01 -1.27 -6.12
N VAL A 39 -9.87 -0.94 -6.73
CA VAL A 39 -9.49 0.41 -7.18
C VAL A 39 -8.83 0.31 -8.56
N PRO A 40 -8.77 1.41 -9.34
CA PRO A 40 -7.92 1.49 -10.53
C PRO A 40 -6.44 1.30 -10.20
N ASP A 41 -5.64 1.01 -11.23
CA ASP A 41 -4.19 0.95 -11.10
C ASP A 41 -3.63 2.28 -10.58
N ILE A 42 -2.72 2.18 -9.61
CA ILE A 42 -2.01 3.33 -9.03
C ILE A 42 -0.76 3.65 -9.87
N GLY A 43 -0.18 2.62 -10.51
CA GLY A 43 1.05 2.73 -11.29
C GLY A 43 2.29 2.25 -10.53
N ILE A 44 3.44 2.83 -10.85
CA ILE A 44 4.74 2.48 -10.27
C ILE A 44 5.17 3.60 -9.33
N LEU A 45 5.46 3.25 -8.08
CA LEU A 45 6.08 4.15 -7.11
C LEU A 45 7.52 3.72 -6.88
N ALA A 46 8.41 4.68 -6.69
CA ALA A 46 9.79 4.42 -6.32
C ALA A 46 10.26 5.39 -5.24
N SER A 47 11.11 4.91 -4.32
CA SER A 47 11.73 5.74 -3.28
C SER A 47 13.01 5.08 -2.75
N CYS A 48 13.91 5.88 -2.18
CA CYS A 48 15.04 5.37 -1.37
C CYS A 48 14.64 5.12 0.10
N ASP A 49 13.42 5.51 0.50
CA ASP A 49 12.84 5.27 1.83
C ASP A 49 11.68 4.27 1.70
N VAL A 50 11.86 3.08 2.29
CA VAL A 50 10.90 1.97 2.19
C VAL A 50 9.56 2.30 2.84
N ILE A 51 9.58 2.98 3.99
CA ILE A 51 8.36 3.29 4.73
C ILE A 51 7.58 4.38 4.00
N ALA A 52 8.28 5.37 3.45
CA ALA A 52 7.66 6.40 2.61
C ALA A 52 7.03 5.79 1.36
N CYS A 53 7.71 4.85 0.70
CA CYS A 53 7.21 4.15 -0.50
C CYS A 53 5.90 3.38 -0.19
N ASP A 54 5.91 2.59 0.87
CA ASP A 54 4.75 1.78 1.28
C ASP A 54 3.59 2.67 1.75
N LYS A 55 3.89 3.73 2.53
CA LYS A 55 2.87 4.66 3.01
C LYS A 55 2.23 5.44 1.86
N ALA A 56 3.02 5.92 0.91
CA ALA A 56 2.51 6.58 -0.29
C ALA A 56 1.63 5.65 -1.12
N SER A 57 2.06 4.40 -1.31
CA SER A 57 1.28 3.38 -2.03
C SER A 57 -0.07 3.14 -1.35
N TYR A 58 -0.05 2.96 -0.02
CA TYR A 58 -1.26 2.75 0.77
C TYR A 58 -2.23 3.94 0.68
N ASP A 59 -1.73 5.16 0.85
CA ASP A 59 -2.55 6.37 0.83
C ASP A 59 -3.20 6.59 -0.53
N LEU A 60 -2.46 6.36 -1.62
CA LEU A 60 -3.02 6.42 -2.97
C LEU A 60 -4.13 5.38 -3.18
N VAL A 61 -3.99 4.17 -2.65
CA VAL A 61 -5.09 3.18 -2.67
C VAL A 61 -6.28 3.66 -1.85
N MET A 62 -6.07 4.28 -0.68
CA MET A 62 -7.17 4.79 0.17
C MET A 62 -7.93 5.95 -0.50
N GLU A 63 -7.23 6.84 -1.19
CA GLU A 63 -7.82 7.99 -1.90
C GLU A 63 -8.42 7.62 -3.25
N ALA A 64 -7.93 6.56 -3.90
CA ALA A 64 -8.42 6.14 -5.21
C ALA A 64 -9.94 5.89 -5.19
N PRO A 65 -10.65 6.23 -6.30
CA PRO A 65 -12.05 5.87 -6.45
C PRO A 65 -12.20 4.35 -6.44
N LEU A 66 -13.41 3.88 -6.12
CA LEU A 66 -13.70 2.47 -6.25
C LEU A 66 -13.79 2.08 -7.72
N TYR A 67 -13.31 0.89 -8.03
CA TYR A 67 -13.42 0.37 -9.38
C TYR A 67 -14.90 0.08 -9.71
N PRO A 68 -15.42 0.50 -10.87
CA PRO A 68 -16.82 0.28 -11.23
C PRO A 68 -17.21 -1.19 -11.24
N GLY A 69 -18.32 -1.53 -10.59
CA GLY A 69 -18.78 -2.89 -10.41
C GLY A 69 -17.90 -3.72 -9.47
N SER A 70 -16.95 -3.13 -8.74
CA SER A 70 -16.17 -3.86 -7.73
C SER A 70 -17.03 -4.34 -6.56
N GLU A 71 -16.49 -5.28 -5.78
CA GLU A 71 -17.14 -5.70 -4.55
C GLU A 71 -17.33 -4.55 -3.55
N LEU A 72 -16.37 -3.63 -3.46
CA LEU A 72 -16.45 -2.49 -2.55
C LEU A 72 -17.50 -1.48 -2.97
N GLU A 73 -17.62 -1.21 -4.28
CA GLU A 73 -18.66 -0.31 -4.79
C GLU A 73 -20.05 -0.89 -4.51
N ARG A 74 -20.26 -2.19 -4.77
CA ARG A 74 -21.54 -2.87 -4.47
C ARG A 74 -21.88 -2.86 -2.97
N LYS A 75 -20.87 -2.86 -2.11
CA LYS A 75 -21.03 -2.77 -0.65
C LYS A 75 -21.21 -1.33 -0.14
N GLY A 76 -21.20 -0.33 -1.05
CA GLY A 76 -21.49 1.06 -0.73
C GLY A 76 -20.36 1.82 -0.03
N LEU A 77 -19.13 1.34 -0.13
CA LEU A 77 -17.96 2.07 0.37
C LEU A 77 -17.76 3.37 -0.44
N LYS A 78 -17.12 4.37 0.15
CA LYS A 78 -16.75 5.63 -0.52
C LYS A 78 -15.24 5.80 -0.59
N ALA A 79 -14.77 6.59 -1.55
CA ALA A 79 -13.37 7.02 -1.63
C ALA A 79 -12.95 7.73 -0.32
N GLY A 80 -11.68 7.58 0.06
CA GLY A 80 -11.13 8.10 1.33
C GLY A 80 -11.47 7.28 2.58
N GLN A 81 -12.37 6.30 2.49
CA GLN A 81 -12.58 5.35 3.58
C GLN A 81 -11.52 4.25 3.56
N ASN A 82 -11.17 3.73 4.74
CA ASN A 82 -10.17 2.68 4.86
C ASN A 82 -10.65 1.37 4.21
N LYS A 83 -10.14 1.11 3.00
CA LYS A 83 -10.52 -0.06 2.20
C LYS A 83 -10.02 -1.36 2.83
N VAL A 84 -8.86 -1.34 3.50
CA VAL A 84 -8.27 -2.52 4.14
C VAL A 84 -9.12 -2.98 5.31
N GLU A 85 -9.44 -2.07 6.23
CA GLU A 85 -10.25 -2.39 7.42
C GLU A 85 -11.69 -2.73 7.06
N PHE A 86 -12.19 -2.24 5.91
CA PHE A 86 -13.49 -2.64 5.40
C PHE A 86 -13.51 -4.09 4.87
N ILE A 87 -12.43 -4.53 4.22
CA ILE A 87 -12.28 -5.91 3.72
C ILE A 87 -11.95 -6.86 4.88
N HIS A 88 -11.04 -6.45 5.76
CA HIS A 88 -10.52 -7.21 6.89
C HIS A 88 -10.78 -6.45 8.20
N SER A 89 -11.98 -6.63 8.76
CA SER A 89 -12.43 -5.89 9.94
C SER A 89 -11.64 -6.17 11.22
N ASP A 90 -10.85 -7.24 11.23
CA ASP A 90 -9.96 -7.63 12.33
C ASP A 90 -8.57 -6.99 12.24
N VAL A 91 -8.26 -6.29 11.15
CA VAL A 91 -7.00 -5.56 10.95
C VAL A 91 -7.13 -4.13 11.49
N ASP A 92 -6.09 -3.67 12.17
CA ASP A 92 -5.91 -2.27 12.59
C ASP A 92 -4.65 -1.72 11.90
N THR A 93 -4.87 -0.94 10.83
CA THR A 93 -3.77 -0.39 10.02
C THR A 93 -2.98 0.65 10.80
N SER A 94 -3.60 1.34 11.77
CA SER A 94 -2.92 2.34 12.60
C SER A 94 -1.80 1.72 13.44
N ARG A 95 -1.97 0.47 13.90
CA ARG A 95 -0.95 -0.26 14.65
C ARG A 95 0.27 -0.56 13.78
N TYR A 96 0.06 -0.91 12.51
CA TYR A 96 1.14 -1.16 11.57
C TYR A 96 1.97 0.10 11.32
N TRP A 97 1.31 1.24 11.06
CA TRP A 97 2.03 2.51 10.83
C TRP A 97 2.77 3.00 12.08
N LYS A 98 2.17 2.88 13.27
CA LYS A 98 2.86 3.17 14.55
C LYS A 98 4.08 2.27 14.76
N LEU A 99 4.03 1.01 14.33
CA LEU A 99 5.19 0.12 14.39
C LEU A 99 6.28 0.58 13.41
N CYS A 100 5.90 0.92 12.18
CA CYS A 100 6.82 1.43 11.16
C CYS A 100 7.60 2.66 11.66
N GLU A 101 6.90 3.65 12.21
CA GLU A 101 7.51 4.85 12.79
C GLU A 101 8.55 4.53 13.87
N LYS A 102 8.23 3.57 14.76
CA LYS A 102 9.14 3.15 15.84
C LYS A 102 10.36 2.39 15.36
N THR A 103 10.35 1.86 14.14
CA THR A 103 11.46 1.01 13.66
C THR A 103 12.69 1.81 13.24
N GLY A 104 12.54 3.10 12.93
CA GLY A 104 13.61 3.92 12.36
C GLY A 104 14.08 3.45 10.98
N LEU A 105 13.24 2.70 10.25
CA LEU A 105 13.56 2.19 8.90
C LEU A 105 13.29 3.18 7.77
N GLY A 106 12.61 4.28 8.08
CA GLY A 106 12.11 5.25 7.12
C GLY A 106 11.08 6.16 7.76
N ASN A 107 10.39 6.94 6.93
CA ASN A 107 9.50 8.01 7.37
C ASN A 107 8.06 7.77 6.88
N LEU A 108 7.07 8.10 7.72
CA LEU A 108 5.66 8.08 7.32
C LEU A 108 5.28 9.31 6.49
N GLN A 109 6.03 10.40 6.62
CA GLN A 109 5.86 11.63 5.86
C GLN A 109 6.66 11.53 4.57
N TYR A 110 6.04 11.95 3.47
CA TYR A 110 6.62 11.89 2.15
C TYR A 110 6.08 13.04 1.30
N GLU A 111 6.78 13.33 0.21
CA GLU A 111 6.34 14.22 -0.86
C GLU A 111 6.21 13.39 -2.14
N LEU A 112 5.17 13.65 -2.93
CA LEU A 112 4.98 12.99 -4.22
C LEU A 112 5.49 13.89 -5.34
N GLU A 113 6.46 13.40 -6.09
CA GLU A 113 6.90 13.99 -7.34
C GLU A 113 6.40 13.11 -8.50
N ILE A 114 5.60 13.69 -9.40
CA ILE A 114 5.12 12.99 -10.59
C ILE A 114 6.11 13.22 -11.71
N ILE A 115 6.72 12.15 -12.20
CA ILE A 115 7.65 12.18 -13.32
C ILE A 115 6.87 11.84 -14.60
N SER A 116 6.83 12.80 -15.54
CA SER A 116 6.17 12.69 -16.84
C SER A 116 7.16 12.53 -17.98
#